data_AF-A0A0V0HKS4-F1
#
_entry.id   AF-A0A0V0HKS4-F1
#
_cell.length_a   1.000
_cell.length_b   1.000
_cell.length_c   1.000
_cell.angle_alpha   90.00
_cell.angle_beta   90.00
_cell.angle_gamma   90.00
#
_symmetry.space_group_name_H-M   'P 1'
#
loop_
_entity.id
_entity.type
_entity.pdbx_description
1 polymer ?
#
loop_
_entity_poly.entity_id
_entity_poly.type
_entity_poly.pdbx_seq_one_letter_code
_entity_poly.pdbx_strand_id
1 'polypeptide(L)'
;MLRLSDKDEQDVTYFHKLHPHAEAKGFGRLFRSPTLFEDVAKSLLLRFCPWKTSLDRAKALCDVQLKKVRMSKRKRANIGDFPSPRELASFREEELKKFGYRAGDLIKLAKQVVDGKIKFDSADEGYCSKLKINGAGPFTTNTIMMCIGHYHNIPIDTETLRHMKEFHGLNMRKRKKGPISVETKAKIQEFYKIYHPFESLAYWFELANSYEIKLGKTLGELLPSEYHHATGSKKC
;
A
#
# COMPACT_ATOMS: atom_id res chain seq x y z
N MET A 1 -5.19 -3.18 -11.18
CA MET A 1 -5.24 -2.40 -12.42
C MET A 1 -3.90 -1.71 -12.62
N LEU A 2 -3.44 -1.66 -13.86
CA LEU A 2 -2.28 -0.85 -14.26
C LEU A 2 -2.82 0.48 -14.81
N ARG A 3 -2.09 1.57 -14.55
CA ARG A 3 -2.36 2.84 -15.23
C ARG A 3 -1.57 2.88 -16.53
N LEU A 4 -2.26 3.18 -17.62
CA LEU A 4 -1.75 3.12 -18.99
C LEU A 4 -2.02 4.43 -19.74
N SER A 5 -2.01 5.56 -19.03
CA SER A 5 -2.14 6.87 -19.69
C SER A 5 -0.83 7.27 -20.39
N ASP A 6 -0.89 8.23 -21.31
CA ASP A 6 0.30 8.80 -21.96
C ASP A 6 1.29 9.35 -20.93
N LYS A 7 0.78 9.95 -19.85
CA LYS A 7 1.60 10.39 -18.72
C LYS A 7 2.32 9.22 -18.06
N ASP A 8 1.65 8.09 -17.81
CA ASP A 8 2.30 6.93 -17.20
C ASP A 8 3.39 6.35 -18.12
N GLU A 9 3.20 6.38 -19.44
CA GLU A 9 4.23 5.96 -20.42
C GLU A 9 5.47 6.87 -20.38
N GLN A 10 5.24 8.18 -20.36
CA GLN A 10 6.30 9.18 -20.22
C GLN A 10 7.05 9.01 -18.89
N ASP A 11 6.31 8.79 -17.79
CA ASP A 11 6.88 8.59 -16.46
C ASP A 11 7.78 7.33 -16.44
N VAL A 12 7.32 6.20 -17.02
CA VAL A 12 8.15 4.98 -17.11
C VAL A 12 9.39 5.20 -17.97
N THR A 13 9.23 5.83 -19.13
CA THR A 13 10.35 6.13 -20.04
C THR A 13 11.39 7.02 -19.36
N TYR A 14 10.95 8.03 -18.62
CA TYR A 14 11.86 8.91 -17.89
C TYR A 14 12.53 8.17 -16.72
N PHE A 15 11.78 7.37 -15.97
CA PHE A 15 12.34 6.55 -14.90
C PHE A 15 13.42 5.58 -15.42
N HIS A 16 13.20 4.94 -16.56
CA HIS A 16 14.17 4.03 -17.19
C HIS A 16 15.49 4.71 -17.53
N LYS A 17 15.45 5.95 -18.04
CA LYS A 17 16.66 6.77 -18.26
C LYS A 17 17.45 7.04 -16.98
N LEU A 18 16.76 7.22 -15.85
CA LEU A 18 17.39 7.42 -14.54
C LEU A 18 17.83 6.11 -13.88
N HIS A 19 17.24 4.97 -14.29
CA HIS A 19 17.44 3.69 -13.64
C HIS A 19 17.57 2.52 -14.65
N PRO A 20 18.72 2.38 -15.35
CA PRO A 20 18.89 1.37 -16.42
C PRO A 20 18.66 -0.09 -15.99
N HIS A 21 18.94 -0.43 -14.73
CA HIS A 21 18.64 -1.78 -14.23
C HIS A 21 17.14 -2.08 -14.12
N ALA A 22 16.32 -1.04 -13.91
CA ALA A 22 14.88 -1.18 -13.87
C ALA A 22 14.32 -1.31 -15.30
N GLU A 23 14.89 -0.56 -16.25
CA GLU A 23 14.62 -0.72 -17.69
C GLU A 23 14.89 -2.15 -18.15
N ALA A 24 16.06 -2.69 -17.84
CA ALA A 24 16.45 -4.06 -18.21
C ALA A 24 15.49 -5.14 -17.69
N LYS A 25 14.77 -4.88 -16.58
CA LYS A 25 13.75 -5.77 -16.01
C LYS A 25 12.32 -5.40 -16.41
N GLY A 26 12.12 -4.36 -17.21
CA GLY A 26 10.79 -3.82 -17.52
C GLY A 26 10.03 -3.28 -16.30
N PHE A 27 10.74 -2.94 -15.22
CA PHE A 27 10.12 -2.42 -13.99
C PHE A 27 9.86 -0.92 -14.10
N GLY A 28 8.71 -0.46 -13.60
CA GLY A 28 8.39 0.98 -13.62
C GLY A 28 6.91 1.29 -13.39
N ARG A 29 6.04 0.28 -13.43
CA ARG A 29 4.61 0.43 -13.14
C ARG A 29 4.25 -0.29 -11.86
N LEU A 30 3.40 0.34 -11.06
CA LEU A 30 2.83 -0.26 -9.86
C LEU A 30 1.40 -0.70 -10.10
N PHE A 31 1.10 -1.92 -9.69
CA PHE A 31 -0.27 -2.41 -9.63
C PHE A 31 -1.03 -1.70 -8.52
N ARG A 32 -2.25 -1.27 -8.83
CA ARG A 32 -3.22 -0.73 -7.87
C ARG A 32 -4.45 -1.63 -7.79
N SER A 33 -5.23 -1.50 -6.72
CA SER A 33 -6.53 -2.17 -6.63
C SER A 33 -7.52 -1.60 -7.67
N PRO A 34 -8.65 -2.29 -7.94
CA PRO A 34 -9.70 -1.78 -8.84
C PRO A 34 -10.22 -0.39 -8.47
N THR A 35 -10.18 0.00 -7.19
CA THR A 35 -10.57 1.34 -6.73
C THR A 35 -9.50 1.94 -5.81
N LEU A 36 -9.35 3.27 -5.83
CA LEU A 36 -8.48 3.96 -4.85
C LEU A 36 -8.97 3.78 -3.42
N PHE A 37 -10.29 3.68 -3.22
CA PHE A 37 -10.87 3.35 -1.92
C PHE A 37 -10.30 2.06 -1.35
N GLU A 38 -10.21 1.01 -2.16
CA GLU A 38 -9.66 -0.27 -1.75
C GLU A 38 -8.16 -0.17 -1.38
N ASP A 39 -7.38 0.57 -2.17
CA ASP A 39 -5.95 0.82 -1.84
C ASP A 39 -5.80 1.56 -0.51
N VAL A 40 -6.63 2.59 -0.27
CA VAL A 40 -6.65 3.34 0.99
C VAL A 40 -7.05 2.43 2.16
N ALA A 41 -8.13 1.65 2.01
CA ALA A 41 -8.62 0.74 3.04
C ALA A 41 -7.59 -0.35 3.38
N LYS A 42 -6.94 -0.96 2.37
CA LYS A 42 -5.83 -1.90 2.56
C LYS A 42 -4.64 -1.25 3.24
N SER A 43 -4.32 0.01 2.93
CA SER A 43 -3.27 0.77 3.61
C SER A 43 -3.58 1.00 5.08
N LEU A 44 -4.84 1.22 5.44
CA LEU A 44 -5.27 1.30 6.86
C LEU A 44 -5.16 -0.06 7.57
N LEU A 45 -5.45 -1.17 6.87
CA LEU A 45 -5.29 -2.52 7.40
C LEU A 45 -3.82 -2.89 7.63
N LEU A 46 -2.93 -2.45 6.74
CA LEU A 46 -1.49 -2.71 6.76
C LEU A 46 -0.75 -1.97 7.87
N ARG A 47 -1.17 -0.74 8.21
CA ARG A 47 -0.47 0.06 9.24
C ARG A 47 -0.25 -0.75 10.52
N PHE A 48 0.96 -0.70 11.05
CA PHE A 48 1.34 -1.30 12.33
C PHE A 48 1.05 -2.81 12.45
N CYS A 49 1.19 -3.58 11.37
CA CYS A 49 1.22 -5.03 11.45
C CYS A 49 2.19 -5.67 10.45
N PRO A 50 2.60 -6.92 10.67
CA PRO A 50 3.37 -7.68 9.69
C PRO A 50 2.61 -7.90 8.38
N TRP A 51 3.35 -8.12 7.30
CA TRP A 51 2.82 -8.36 5.95
C TRP A 51 1.80 -9.51 5.89
N LYS A 52 2.11 -10.65 6.50
CA LYS A 52 1.15 -11.77 6.58
C LYS A 52 -0.17 -11.35 7.22
N THR A 53 -0.09 -10.61 8.33
CA THR A 53 -1.28 -10.15 9.06
C THR A 53 -2.11 -9.18 8.24
N SER A 54 -1.51 -8.33 7.39
CA SER A 54 -2.29 -7.47 6.51
C SER A 54 -3.04 -8.25 5.43
N LEU A 55 -2.42 -9.30 4.87
CA LEU A 55 -3.08 -10.21 3.93
C LEU A 55 -4.27 -10.93 4.59
N ASP A 56 -4.04 -11.50 5.78
CA ASP A 56 -5.08 -12.20 6.56
C ASP A 56 -6.25 -11.27 6.88
N ARG A 57 -5.97 -10.00 7.23
CA ARG A 57 -7.00 -8.99 7.50
C ARG A 57 -7.78 -8.60 6.25
N ALA A 58 -7.11 -8.36 5.12
CA ALA A 58 -7.79 -8.02 3.87
C ALA A 58 -8.75 -9.15 3.46
N LYS A 59 -8.28 -10.41 3.50
CA LYS A 59 -9.12 -11.59 3.27
C LYS A 59 -10.29 -11.68 4.25
N ALA A 60 -10.01 -11.50 5.55
CA ALA A 60 -11.01 -11.54 6.59
C ALA A 60 -12.11 -10.46 6.45
N LEU A 61 -11.81 -9.35 5.75
CA LEU A 61 -12.78 -8.29 5.45
C LEU A 61 -13.72 -8.71 4.32
N CYS A 62 -13.17 -9.31 3.25
CA CYS A 62 -13.97 -9.94 2.19
C CYS A 62 -14.91 -11.03 2.77
N ASP A 63 -14.41 -11.88 3.66
CA ASP A 63 -15.23 -12.94 4.28
C ASP A 63 -16.41 -12.38 5.09
N VAL A 64 -16.21 -11.24 5.76
CA VAL A 64 -17.26 -10.60 6.56
C VAL A 64 -18.27 -9.89 5.68
N GLN A 65 -17.81 -9.23 4.60
CA GLN A 65 -18.69 -8.71 3.56
C GLN A 65 -19.57 -9.83 2.99
N LEU A 66 -18.99 -10.97 2.60
CA LEU A 66 -19.72 -12.08 2.03
C LEU A 66 -20.76 -12.64 2.99
N LYS A 67 -20.41 -12.81 4.27
CA LYS A 67 -21.36 -13.25 5.31
C LYS A 67 -22.53 -12.28 5.44
N LYS A 68 -22.28 -10.97 5.46
CA LYS A 68 -23.34 -9.96 5.58
C LYS A 68 -24.24 -9.92 4.34
N VAL A 69 -23.67 -10.02 3.14
CA VAL A 69 -24.43 -10.05 1.88
C VAL A 69 -25.31 -11.29 1.79
N ARG A 70 -24.79 -12.47 2.17
CA ARG A 70 -25.56 -13.74 2.19
C ARG A 70 -26.74 -13.72 3.16
N MET A 71 -26.61 -12.99 4.28
CA MET A 71 -27.71 -12.80 5.23
C MET A 71 -28.76 -11.80 4.73
N SER A 72 -28.45 -11.00 3.70
CA SER A 72 -29.43 -10.14 3.06
C SER A 72 -30.28 -10.95 2.06
N LYS A 73 -31.59 -10.67 1.97
CA LYS A 73 -32.52 -11.35 1.04
C LYS A 73 -32.15 -11.19 -0.45
N ARG A 74 -31.14 -10.38 -0.79
CA ARG A 74 -30.62 -10.20 -2.15
C ARG A 74 -29.61 -11.29 -2.49
N LYS A 75 -30.14 -12.44 -2.89
CA LYS A 75 -29.42 -13.55 -3.53
C LYS A 75 -28.70 -13.03 -4.79
N ARG A 76 -27.36 -12.99 -4.86
CA ARG A 76 -26.60 -13.01 -6.15
C ARG A 76 -25.06 -12.99 -6.15
N ALA A 77 -24.33 -12.96 -5.02
CA ALA A 77 -22.85 -13.04 -5.07
C ALA A 77 -22.32 -14.32 -4.41
N ASN A 78 -21.72 -15.21 -5.22
CA ASN A 78 -21.02 -16.41 -4.74
C ASN A 78 -19.55 -16.15 -4.36
N ILE A 79 -19.06 -14.93 -4.59
CA ILE A 79 -17.66 -14.54 -4.39
C ILE A 79 -17.64 -13.37 -3.41
N GLY A 80 -16.80 -13.45 -2.37
CA GLY A 80 -16.54 -12.35 -1.45
C GLY A 80 -15.47 -11.43 -2.03
N ASP A 81 -15.90 -10.31 -2.59
CA ASP A 81 -15.03 -9.24 -3.07
C ASP A 81 -14.59 -8.34 -1.90
N PHE A 82 -13.63 -7.46 -2.18
CA PHE A 82 -13.32 -6.40 -1.23
C PHE A 82 -14.53 -5.46 -1.14
N PRO A 83 -15.02 -5.11 0.07
CA PRO A 83 -16.26 -4.35 0.19
C PRO A 83 -16.17 -2.99 -0.50
N SER A 84 -17.22 -2.62 -1.21
CA SER A 84 -17.42 -1.26 -1.71
C SER A 84 -17.59 -0.27 -0.54
N PRO A 85 -17.45 1.06 -0.77
CA PRO A 85 -17.72 2.06 0.25
C PRO A 85 -19.13 1.94 0.86
N ARG A 86 -20.15 1.65 0.03
CA ARG A 86 -21.54 1.50 0.50
C ARG A 86 -21.71 0.30 1.42
N GLU A 87 -21.11 -0.83 1.06
CA GLU A 87 -21.17 -2.05 1.89
C GLU A 87 -20.42 -1.83 3.20
N LEU A 88 -19.21 -1.27 3.15
CA LEU A 88 -18.40 -1.05 4.34
C LEU A 88 -19.05 -0.03 5.31
N ALA A 89 -19.72 0.99 4.77
CA ALA A 89 -20.46 1.98 5.57
C ALA A 89 -21.67 1.39 6.31
N SER A 90 -22.20 0.24 5.85
CA SER A 90 -23.35 -0.44 6.46
C SER A 90 -22.98 -1.29 7.68
N PHE A 91 -21.69 -1.47 7.96
CA PHE A 91 -21.24 -2.21 9.14
C PHE A 91 -21.31 -1.36 10.40
N ARG A 92 -21.70 -2.01 11.51
CA ARG A 92 -21.46 -1.53 12.87
C ARG A 92 -20.06 -1.95 13.29
N GLU A 93 -19.41 -1.17 14.16
CA GLU A 93 -18.06 -1.47 14.64
C GLU A 93 -17.96 -2.87 15.28
N GLU A 94 -18.99 -3.30 16.00
CA GLU A 94 -19.08 -4.63 16.61
C GLU A 94 -19.01 -5.78 15.60
N GLU A 95 -19.54 -5.58 14.39
CA GLU A 95 -19.47 -6.58 13.31
C GLU A 95 -18.03 -6.69 12.75
N LEU A 96 -17.20 -5.67 12.99
CA LEU A 96 -15.80 -5.58 12.60
C LEU A 96 -14.85 -5.63 13.81
N LYS A 97 -15.29 -6.11 14.98
CA LYS A 97 -14.48 -6.13 16.22
C LYS A 97 -13.08 -6.74 16.07
N LYS A 98 -12.93 -7.76 15.20
CA LYS A 98 -11.65 -8.43 14.91
C LYS A 98 -10.60 -7.52 14.24
N PHE A 99 -11.00 -6.38 13.70
CA PHE A 99 -10.10 -5.37 13.13
C PHE A 99 -9.60 -4.36 14.18
N GLY A 100 -10.07 -4.46 15.42
CA GLY A 100 -9.71 -3.58 16.53
C GLY A 100 -10.01 -2.12 16.19
N TYR A 101 -9.12 -1.21 16.58
CA TYR A 101 -9.28 0.23 16.32
C TYR A 101 -9.44 0.61 14.84
N ARG A 102 -9.04 -0.27 13.90
CA ARG A 102 -9.17 -0.03 12.46
C ARG A 102 -10.62 -0.15 11.99
N ALA A 103 -11.48 -0.83 12.73
CA ALA A 103 -12.90 -0.97 12.39
C ALA A 103 -13.56 0.41 12.24
N GLY A 104 -13.38 1.27 13.25
CA GLY A 104 -13.89 2.64 13.23
C GLY A 104 -13.27 3.47 12.10
N ASP A 105 -11.96 3.38 11.87
CA ASP A 105 -11.27 4.06 10.76
C ASP A 105 -11.88 3.70 9.40
N LEU A 106 -12.10 2.40 9.15
CA LEU A 106 -12.65 1.88 7.91
C LEU A 106 -14.10 2.30 7.68
N ILE A 107 -14.95 2.16 8.70
CA ILE A 107 -16.36 2.57 8.62
C ILE A 107 -16.46 4.08 8.42
N LYS A 108 -15.63 4.87 9.11
CA LYS A 108 -15.59 6.32 8.97
C LYS A 108 -15.17 6.75 7.56
N LEU A 109 -14.10 6.15 7.02
CA LEU A 109 -13.67 6.38 5.64
C LEU A 109 -14.81 6.07 4.65
N ALA A 110 -15.43 4.89 4.80
CA ALA A 110 -16.52 4.45 3.94
C ALA A 110 -17.70 5.43 3.95
N LYS A 111 -18.14 5.87 5.13
CA LYS A 111 -19.20 6.89 5.27
C LYS A 111 -18.82 8.21 4.63
N GLN A 112 -17.58 8.69 4.82
CA GLN A 112 -17.14 9.95 4.19
C GLN A 112 -17.15 9.88 2.66
N VAL A 113 -16.86 8.71 2.08
CA VAL A 113 -16.96 8.51 0.63
C VAL A 113 -18.42 8.46 0.18
N VAL A 114 -19.28 7.73 0.90
CA VAL A 114 -20.72 7.63 0.57
C VAL A 114 -21.42 8.98 0.68
N ASP A 115 -21.08 9.77 1.69
CA ASP A 115 -21.60 11.13 1.90
C ASP A 115 -21.02 12.16 0.90
N GLY A 116 -20.09 11.76 0.03
CA GLY A 116 -19.44 12.64 -0.94
C GLY A 116 -18.42 13.63 -0.34
N LYS A 117 -18.06 13.49 0.94
CA LYS A 117 -17.03 14.29 1.62
C LYS A 117 -15.63 13.97 1.11
N ILE A 118 -15.38 12.71 0.75
CA ILE A 118 -14.16 12.25 0.08
C ILE A 118 -14.53 11.73 -1.30
N LYS A 119 -13.84 12.22 -2.34
CA LYS A 119 -14.08 11.84 -3.75
C LYS A 119 -12.81 11.27 -4.34
N PHE A 120 -12.81 9.98 -4.64
CA PHE A 120 -11.64 9.29 -5.16
C PHE A 120 -11.58 9.21 -6.69
N ASP A 121 -12.71 9.36 -7.38
CA ASP A 121 -12.82 9.14 -8.83
C ASP A 121 -12.06 10.18 -9.67
N SER A 122 -11.75 11.33 -9.08
CA SER A 122 -10.99 12.43 -9.71
C SER A 122 -9.83 12.88 -8.82
N ALA A 123 -9.30 11.98 -7.99
CA ALA A 123 -8.27 12.32 -7.04
C ALA A 123 -6.92 12.55 -7.75
N ASP A 124 -6.40 13.77 -7.66
CA ASP A 124 -5.06 14.16 -8.05
C ASP A 124 -4.15 14.37 -6.83
N GLU A 125 -2.88 14.70 -7.07
CA GLU A 125 -1.92 15.03 -6.02
C GLU A 125 -2.36 16.19 -5.12
N GLY A 126 -2.88 17.27 -5.70
CA GLY A 126 -3.28 18.46 -4.96
C GLY A 126 -4.42 18.19 -3.99
N TYR A 127 -5.33 17.30 -4.37
CA TYR A 127 -6.42 16.80 -3.54
C TYR A 127 -5.92 15.81 -2.50
N CYS A 128 -5.19 14.76 -2.92
CA CYS A 128 -4.71 13.69 -2.04
C CYS A 128 -3.77 14.18 -0.94
N SER A 129 -2.90 15.15 -1.23
CA SER A 129 -1.99 15.76 -0.25
C SER A 129 -2.72 16.48 0.90
N LYS A 130 -3.96 16.94 0.66
CA LYS A 130 -4.80 17.65 1.65
C LYS A 130 -5.84 16.75 2.33
N LEU A 131 -5.99 15.50 1.88
CA LEU A 131 -6.96 14.57 2.42
C LEU A 131 -6.66 14.24 3.88
N LYS A 132 -7.64 14.49 4.75
CA LYS A 132 -7.60 14.11 6.17
C LYS A 132 -8.38 12.82 6.38
N ILE A 133 -7.68 11.69 6.29
CA ILE A 133 -8.26 10.36 6.54
C ILE A 133 -7.87 9.91 7.94
N ASN A 134 -8.85 9.43 8.72
CA ASN A 134 -8.58 8.97 10.08
C ASN A 134 -7.60 7.80 10.07
N GLY A 135 -6.55 7.93 10.87
CA GLY A 135 -5.46 6.95 10.90
C GLY A 135 -4.46 7.06 9.73
N ALA A 136 -4.74 7.80 8.65
CA ALA A 136 -3.74 7.99 7.61
C ALA A 136 -2.61 8.91 8.11
N GLY A 137 -1.47 8.32 8.43
CA GLY A 137 -0.22 9.04 8.69
C GLY A 137 0.64 9.14 7.42
N PRO A 138 1.87 9.68 7.53
CA PRO A 138 2.76 9.90 6.37
C PRO A 138 2.99 8.65 5.51
N PHE A 139 3.11 7.46 6.12
CA PHE A 139 3.21 6.20 5.39
C PHE A 139 2.01 5.98 4.47
N THR A 140 0.79 6.04 5.02
CA THR A 140 -0.45 5.82 4.26
C THR A 140 -0.64 6.90 3.20
N THR A 141 -0.35 8.16 3.51
CA THR A 141 -0.43 9.25 2.54
C THR A 141 0.51 8.99 1.36
N ASN A 142 1.77 8.64 1.61
CA ASN A 142 2.74 8.36 0.55
C ASN A 142 2.37 7.10 -0.25
N THR A 143 1.80 6.07 0.37
CA THR A 143 1.24 4.92 -0.35
C THR A 143 0.12 5.33 -1.29
N ILE A 144 -0.80 6.20 -0.84
CA ILE A 144 -1.89 6.72 -1.68
C ILE A 144 -1.34 7.51 -2.87
N MET A 145 -0.40 8.42 -2.62
CA MET A 145 0.28 9.21 -3.66
C MET A 145 0.92 8.32 -4.73
N MET A 146 1.60 7.26 -4.30
CA MET A 146 2.19 6.28 -5.21
C MET A 146 1.12 5.53 -6.03
N CYS A 147 0.01 5.12 -5.41
CA CYS A 147 -1.11 4.47 -6.11
C CYS A 147 -1.76 5.37 -7.18
N ILE A 148 -1.72 6.70 -7.01
CA ILE A 148 -2.20 7.67 -8.00
C ILE A 148 -1.12 8.19 -8.96
N GLY A 149 0.15 7.82 -8.77
CA GLY A 149 1.22 8.03 -9.76
C GLY A 149 2.22 9.12 -9.41
N HIS A 150 2.22 9.53 -8.16
CA HIS A 150 3.16 10.51 -7.64
C HIS A 150 4.19 9.79 -6.79
N TYR A 151 5.37 9.62 -7.39
CA TYR A 151 6.40 8.72 -6.88
C TYR A 151 7.48 9.40 -6.04
N HIS A 152 7.37 10.72 -5.83
CA HIS A 152 8.45 11.51 -5.26
C HIS A 152 8.69 11.28 -3.76
N ASN A 153 7.76 10.63 -3.06
CA ASN A 153 7.83 10.39 -1.62
C ASN A 153 7.79 8.90 -1.30
N ILE A 154 8.71 8.43 -0.46
CA ILE A 154 8.79 7.02 -0.07
C ILE A 154 7.81 6.74 1.10
N PRO A 155 6.98 5.68 1.04
CA PRO A 155 6.20 5.24 2.19
C PRO A 155 7.10 4.53 3.22
N ILE A 156 7.87 5.30 3.98
CA ILE A 156 8.90 4.78 4.89
C ILE A 156 8.29 4.07 6.11
N ASP A 157 8.70 2.83 6.33
CA ASP A 157 8.36 2.03 7.50
C ASP A 157 9.59 1.26 8.05
N THR A 158 9.35 0.28 8.92
CA THR A 158 10.42 -0.53 9.49
C THR A 158 11.10 -1.45 8.48
N GLU A 159 10.37 -1.86 7.45
CA GLU A 159 10.92 -2.67 6.36
C GLU A 159 11.87 -1.84 5.50
N THR A 160 11.55 -0.56 5.29
CA THR A 160 12.50 0.40 4.71
C THR A 160 13.79 0.47 5.53
N LEU A 161 13.73 0.58 6.87
CA LEU A 161 14.93 0.64 7.70
C LEU A 161 15.78 -0.64 7.61
N ARG A 162 15.12 -1.81 7.56
CA ARG A 162 15.80 -3.09 7.36
C ARG A 162 16.50 -3.11 6.01
N HIS A 163 15.78 -2.74 4.93
CA HIS A 163 16.35 -2.66 3.57
C HIS A 163 17.58 -1.77 3.53
N MET A 164 17.51 -0.56 4.08
CA MET A 164 18.65 0.36 4.13
C MET A 164 19.86 -0.25 4.87
N LYS A 165 19.62 -1.01 5.93
CA LYS A 165 20.70 -1.66 6.68
C LYS A 165 21.31 -2.84 5.90
N GLU A 166 20.47 -3.74 5.39
CA GLU A 166 20.93 -5.00 4.80
C GLU A 166 21.48 -4.82 3.39
N PHE A 167 20.89 -3.91 2.61
CA PHE A 167 21.25 -3.73 1.20
C PHE A 167 22.25 -2.60 1.00
N HIS A 168 22.19 -1.54 1.82
CA HIS A 168 23.07 -0.37 1.69
C HIS A 168 24.09 -0.22 2.83
N GLY A 169 24.06 -1.10 3.84
CA GLY A 169 24.93 -0.98 5.03
C GLY A 169 24.61 0.23 5.92
N LEU A 170 23.52 0.95 5.66
CA LEU A 170 23.18 2.19 6.34
C LEU A 170 22.32 1.91 7.57
N ASN A 171 22.96 1.99 8.75
CA ASN A 171 22.28 1.85 10.03
C ASN A 171 21.44 3.09 10.37
N MET A 172 20.21 3.09 9.87
CA MET A 172 19.21 4.12 10.16
C MET A 172 18.73 4.00 11.62
N ARG A 173 18.99 5.02 12.45
CA ARG A 173 18.60 5.01 13.86
C ARG A 173 17.08 4.91 14.00
N LYS A 174 16.62 3.91 14.76
CA LYS A 174 15.23 3.82 15.27
C LYS A 174 15.27 3.77 16.79
N ARG A 175 14.41 4.55 17.45
CA ARG A 175 14.20 4.45 18.90
C ARG A 175 13.62 3.07 19.24
N LYS A 176 13.97 2.50 20.42
CA LYS A 176 13.42 1.21 20.89
C LYS A 176 11.89 1.22 20.96
N LYS A 177 11.30 2.37 21.29
CA LYS A 177 9.85 2.62 21.27
C LYS A 177 9.55 3.90 20.49
N GLY A 178 8.45 3.90 19.76
CA GLY A 178 7.96 5.07 19.02
C GLY A 178 8.19 5.02 17.50
N PRO A 179 7.75 6.07 16.78
CA PRO A 179 7.84 6.16 15.33
C PRO A 179 9.28 6.40 14.86
N ILE A 180 9.50 6.15 13.57
CA ILE A 180 10.75 6.55 12.87
C ILE A 180 10.83 8.08 12.89
N SER A 181 11.99 8.62 13.28
CA SER A 181 12.17 10.06 13.43
C SER A 181 12.13 10.79 12.09
N VAL A 182 11.83 12.09 12.12
CA VAL A 182 11.75 12.93 10.92
C VAL A 182 13.11 12.99 10.21
N GLU A 183 14.20 13.06 10.96
CA GLU A 183 15.56 13.12 10.43
C GLU A 183 15.95 11.82 9.72
N THR A 184 15.59 10.66 10.30
CA THR A 184 15.82 9.37 9.63
C THR A 184 15.02 9.27 8.33
N LYS A 185 13.77 9.73 8.32
CA LYS A 185 12.95 9.75 7.10
C LYS A 185 13.56 10.67 6.03
N ALA A 186 13.99 11.87 6.41
CA ALA A 186 14.62 12.83 5.50
C ALA A 186 15.90 12.25 4.89
N LYS A 187 16.74 11.56 5.66
CA LYS A 187 17.96 10.91 5.14
C LYS A 187 17.66 9.83 4.10
N ILE A 188 16.64 9.01 4.34
CA ILE A 188 16.22 7.98 3.38
C ILE A 188 15.67 8.65 2.12
N GLN A 189 14.84 9.68 2.27
CA GLN A 189 14.30 10.42 1.14
C GLN A 189 15.41 11.07 0.29
N GLU A 190 16.42 11.66 0.95
CA GLU A 190 17.57 12.26 0.30
C GLU A 190 18.44 11.23 -0.44
N PHE A 191 18.61 10.04 0.15
CA PHE A 191 19.37 8.96 -0.48
C PHE A 191 18.84 8.59 -1.88
N TYR A 192 17.51 8.54 -2.03
CA TYR A 192 16.88 8.23 -3.32
C TYR A 192 16.68 9.46 -4.22
N LYS A 193 17.08 10.67 -3.79
CA LYS A 193 16.82 11.94 -4.51
C LYS A 193 17.42 11.96 -5.92
N ILE A 194 18.47 11.18 -6.15
CA ILE A 194 19.07 10.98 -7.48
C ILE A 194 18.07 10.47 -8.53
N TYR A 195 16.98 9.82 -8.10
CA TYR A 195 15.93 9.30 -8.98
C TYR A 195 14.74 10.24 -9.12
N HIS A 196 14.80 11.48 -8.64
CA HIS A 196 13.67 12.40 -8.65
C HIS A 196 13.05 12.57 -10.06
N PRO A 197 11.71 12.49 -10.22
CA PRO A 197 10.64 12.38 -9.20
C PRO A 197 10.19 10.95 -8.85
N PHE A 198 11.02 9.94 -9.08
CA PHE A 198 10.71 8.52 -8.96
C PHE A 198 11.35 7.84 -7.74
N GLU A 199 11.61 8.59 -6.67
CA GLU A 199 12.27 8.08 -5.46
C GLU A 199 11.62 6.79 -4.91
N SER A 200 10.28 6.73 -4.89
CA SER A 200 9.55 5.54 -4.43
C SER A 200 9.63 4.36 -5.41
N LEU A 201 9.67 4.58 -6.73
CA LEU A 201 9.82 3.49 -7.70
C LEU A 201 11.20 2.85 -7.60
N ALA A 202 12.26 3.66 -7.49
CA ALA A 202 13.61 3.14 -7.28
C ALA A 202 13.70 2.31 -5.99
N TYR A 203 13.14 2.82 -4.89
CA TYR A 203 13.04 2.06 -3.64
C TYR A 203 12.30 0.73 -3.82
N TRP A 204 11.14 0.72 -4.48
CA TRP A 204 10.37 -0.51 -4.69
C TRP A 204 11.05 -1.50 -5.62
N PHE A 205 11.78 -1.01 -6.63
CA PHE A 205 12.59 -1.87 -7.51
C PHE A 205 13.64 -2.62 -6.70
N GLU A 206 14.42 -1.91 -5.88
CA GLU A 206 15.43 -2.54 -5.04
C GLU A 206 14.82 -3.49 -4.02
N LEU A 207 13.72 -3.09 -3.38
CA LEU A 207 13.05 -3.93 -2.38
C LEU A 207 12.51 -5.22 -2.99
N ALA A 208 11.84 -5.13 -4.15
CA ALA A 208 11.35 -6.29 -4.88
C ALA A 208 12.50 -7.23 -5.26
N ASN A 209 13.59 -6.70 -5.83
CA ASN A 209 14.78 -7.49 -6.14
C ASN A 209 15.36 -8.19 -4.89
N SER A 210 15.40 -7.50 -3.75
CA SER A 210 15.87 -8.10 -2.50
C SER A 210 15.03 -9.30 -2.06
N TYR A 211 13.72 -9.25 -2.28
CA TYR A 211 12.82 -10.37 -1.99
C TYR A 211 13.00 -11.51 -2.98
N GLU A 212 13.14 -11.23 -4.28
CA GLU A 212 13.38 -12.26 -5.30
C GLU A 212 14.68 -13.01 -5.01
N ILE A 213 15.76 -12.30 -4.69
CA ILE A 213 17.05 -12.89 -4.31
C ILE A 213 16.89 -13.80 -3.09
N LYS A 214 16.20 -13.33 -2.06
CA LYS A 214 15.99 -14.09 -0.82
C LYS A 214 15.09 -15.33 -1.03
N LEU A 215 14.12 -15.24 -1.93
CA LEU A 215 13.19 -16.32 -2.24
C LEU A 215 13.76 -17.33 -3.24
N GLY A 216 14.77 -16.93 -4.03
CA GLY A 216 15.32 -17.74 -5.11
C GLY A 216 14.38 -17.88 -6.31
N LYS A 217 13.36 -17.02 -6.43
CA LYS A 217 12.39 -16.99 -7.54
C LYS A 217 11.80 -15.59 -7.71
N THR A 218 11.24 -15.32 -8.88
CA THR A 218 10.62 -14.02 -9.15
C THR A 218 9.32 -13.85 -8.36
N LEU A 219 8.95 -12.61 -8.04
CA LEU A 219 7.69 -12.36 -7.33
C LEU A 219 6.46 -12.71 -8.19
N GLY A 220 6.59 -12.65 -9.51
CA GLY A 220 5.54 -13.02 -10.46
C GLY A 220 5.21 -14.51 -10.49
N GLU A 221 6.12 -15.37 -10.04
CA GLU A 221 5.94 -16.83 -9.96
C GLU A 221 5.35 -17.29 -8.62
N LEU A 222 5.10 -16.38 -7.69
CA LEU A 222 4.50 -16.73 -6.41
C LEU A 222 3.04 -17.17 -6.57
N LEU A 223 2.69 -18.31 -5.98
CA LEU A 223 1.29 -18.67 -5.80
C LEU A 223 0.65 -17.76 -4.73
N PRO A 224 -0.68 -17.55 -4.75
CA PRO A 224 -1.35 -16.75 -3.73
C PRO A 224 -1.09 -17.23 -2.29
N SER A 225 -0.92 -18.55 -2.10
CA SER A 225 -0.55 -19.15 -0.82
C SER A 225 0.87 -18.81 -0.36
N GLU A 226 1.69 -18.22 -1.22
CA GLU A 226 3.09 -17.90 -0.96
C GLU A 226 3.34 -16.41 -0.76
N TYR A 227 2.35 -15.54 -1.04
CA TYR A 227 2.53 -14.08 -0.96
C TYR A 227 3.05 -13.61 0.41
N HIS A 228 2.71 -14.28 1.51
CA HIS A 228 3.21 -13.93 2.83
C HIS A 228 4.74 -14.10 2.99
N HIS A 229 5.40 -14.80 2.06
CA HIS A 229 6.86 -14.97 2.04
C HIS A 229 7.61 -13.77 1.45
N ALA A 230 6.94 -12.89 0.70
CA ALA A 230 7.53 -11.67 0.14
C ALA A 230 7.74 -10.60 1.22
N THR A 231 8.66 -10.87 2.15
CA THR A 231 8.98 -9.99 3.27
C THR A 231 10.43 -10.22 3.74
N GLY A 232 11.05 -9.16 4.24
CA GLY A 232 12.37 -9.23 4.84
C GLY A 232 12.42 -9.96 6.18
N SER A 233 11.28 -10.09 6.88
CA SER A 233 11.21 -10.88 8.10
C SER A 233 11.52 -12.34 7.81
N LYS A 234 12.55 -12.92 8.44
CA LYS A 234 12.72 -14.38 8.44
C LYS A 234 11.62 -14.98 9.32
N LYS A 235 10.95 -16.04 8.86
CA LYS A 235 10.09 -16.85 9.74
C LYS A 235 10.97 -17.30 10.93
N CYS A 236 10.60 -16.91 12.14
CA CYS A 236 10.71 -17.82 13.27
C CYS A 236 9.49 -18.75 13.20
#